data_AF-B9RGT4-F1
#
_entry.id   AF-B9RGT4-F1
#
_cell.length_a   1.000
_cell.length_b   1.000
_cell.length_c   1.000
_cell.angle_alpha   90.00
_cell.angle_beta   90.00
_cell.angle_gamma   90.00
#
_symmetry.space_group_name_H-M   'P 1'
#
loop_
_entity.id
_entity.type
_entity.pdbx_description
1 polymer ?
#
loop_
_entity_poly.entity_id
_entity_poly.type
_entity_poly.pdbx_seq_one_letter_code
_entity_poly.pdbx_strand_id
1 'polypeptide(L)'
;MQGYAYSGGHGTRSVGESSSSTSWSSQQDTEDDRMIALVLSEEYAKHDGAVARRLSNLAPVPHVPRINTYIPNLNDASMDHQRLIQRLNVYGLFEVKVSGDGNCQFRALSDQMFKSPEHHKHIRKEIVKQLKEYRSLYEGYVPMKYKRYYKKMRKSGEWGDHITLQAAADKDIDVLSAYSKFMKMVNETENLNATL
;
A
#
# COMPACT_ATOMS: atom_id res chain seq x y z
N MET A 1 -31.36 -22.94 -68.70
CA MET A 1 -31.52 -22.83 -67.23
C MET A 1 -31.26 -21.39 -66.84
N GLN A 2 -32.19 -20.81 -66.09
CA GLN A 2 -32.17 -19.46 -65.53
C GLN A 2 -30.86 -19.14 -64.78
N GLY A 3 -30.41 -17.88 -64.89
CA GLY A 3 -29.43 -17.28 -63.99
C GLY A 3 -29.31 -15.78 -64.26
N TYR A 4 -29.96 -14.98 -63.42
CA TYR A 4 -30.09 -13.53 -63.52
C TYR A 4 -28.81 -12.77 -63.15
N ALA A 5 -28.71 -11.57 -63.73
CA ALA A 5 -27.69 -10.53 -63.57
C ALA A 5 -27.66 -9.89 -62.16
N TYR A 6 -26.56 -9.18 -61.81
CA TYR A 6 -26.55 -7.70 -61.85
C TYR A 6 -25.18 -7.09 -61.44
N SER A 7 -24.96 -5.93 -62.03
CA SER A 7 -23.80 -5.03 -62.04
C SER A 7 -23.35 -4.48 -60.69
N GLY A 8 -22.04 -4.30 -60.51
CA GLY A 8 -21.43 -3.54 -59.42
C GLY A 8 -20.67 -2.33 -59.95
N GLY A 9 -21.20 -1.12 -59.69
CA GLY A 9 -20.59 0.16 -60.04
C GLY A 9 -20.14 0.94 -58.80
N HIS A 10 -18.99 1.60 -58.98
CA HIS A 10 -18.41 2.77 -58.31
C HIS A 10 -18.44 2.96 -56.79
N GLY A 11 -17.23 3.20 -56.27
CA GLY A 11 -16.95 3.52 -54.89
C GLY A 11 -17.34 4.94 -54.47
N THR A 12 -17.51 5.08 -53.17
CA THR A 12 -17.36 6.34 -52.43
C THR A 12 -16.73 6.01 -51.07
N ARG A 13 -15.69 6.76 -50.71
CA ARG A 13 -15.03 6.73 -49.40
C ARG A 13 -15.95 7.38 -48.38
N SER A 14 -16.33 6.66 -47.33
CA SER A 14 -17.00 7.23 -46.15
C SER A 14 -15.98 7.45 -45.03
N VAL A 15 -15.91 8.70 -44.59
CA VAL A 15 -15.03 9.22 -43.53
C VAL A 15 -15.67 8.90 -42.19
N GLY A 16 -14.89 8.33 -41.26
CA GLY A 16 -15.36 7.98 -39.93
C GLY A 16 -15.75 9.22 -39.10
N GLU A 17 -16.98 9.22 -38.62
CA GLU A 17 -17.48 10.19 -37.65
C GLU A 17 -17.05 9.77 -36.25
N SER A 18 -16.10 10.51 -35.67
CA SER A 18 -15.76 10.44 -34.25
C SER A 18 -16.78 11.25 -33.45
N SER A 19 -17.59 10.58 -32.64
CA SER A 19 -18.40 11.25 -31.62
C SER A 19 -17.58 11.43 -30.34
N SER A 20 -17.21 12.68 -30.06
CA SER A 20 -16.71 13.14 -28.76
C SER A 20 -17.87 13.52 -27.85
N SER A 21 -17.90 12.96 -26.65
CA SER A 21 -18.55 13.47 -25.41
C SER A 21 -18.32 12.40 -24.33
N THR A 22 -17.94 12.64 -23.07
CA THR A 22 -17.79 13.86 -22.26
C THR A 22 -16.85 13.49 -21.11
N SER A 23 -15.69 14.15 -20.98
CA SER A 23 -14.66 13.88 -19.97
C SER A 23 -14.96 14.51 -18.59
N TRP A 24 -16.18 14.37 -18.07
CA TRP A 24 -16.56 14.96 -16.78
C TRP A 24 -16.92 13.95 -15.68
N SER A 25 -16.93 12.65 -15.96
CA SER A 25 -17.26 11.63 -14.95
C SER A 25 -16.07 11.17 -14.08
N SER A 26 -14.82 11.31 -14.54
CA SER A 26 -13.67 10.72 -13.80
C SER A 26 -13.11 11.59 -12.66
N GLN A 27 -13.53 12.85 -12.53
CA GLN A 27 -13.04 13.72 -11.44
C GLN A 27 -13.87 13.55 -10.17
N GLN A 28 -15.19 13.39 -10.29
CA GLN A 28 -16.11 13.23 -9.16
C GLN A 28 -15.86 11.94 -8.37
N ASP A 29 -15.63 10.81 -9.05
CA ASP A 29 -15.35 9.52 -8.37
C ASP A 29 -14.15 9.60 -7.42
N THR A 30 -13.11 10.35 -7.79
CA THR A 30 -11.89 10.46 -6.97
C THR A 30 -12.01 11.41 -5.78
N GLU A 31 -12.97 12.35 -5.83
CA GLU A 31 -13.23 13.31 -4.75
C GLU A 31 -14.09 12.63 -3.68
N ASP A 32 -15.11 11.87 -4.10
CA ASP A 32 -15.94 11.05 -3.22
C ASP A 32 -15.11 9.96 -2.52
N ASP A 33 -14.24 9.27 -3.26
CA ASP A 33 -13.29 8.31 -2.69
C ASP A 33 -12.38 8.93 -1.62
N ARG A 34 -11.95 10.18 -1.82
CA ARG A 34 -11.14 10.91 -0.82
C ARG A 34 -11.95 11.27 0.40
N MET A 35 -13.20 11.68 0.22
CA MET A 35 -14.05 12.09 1.33
C MET A 35 -14.45 10.88 2.17
N ILE A 36 -14.71 9.73 1.54
CA ILE A 36 -14.88 8.44 2.21
C ILE A 36 -13.60 8.04 2.95
N ALA A 37 -12.43 8.15 2.31
CA ALA A 37 -11.15 7.86 2.95
C ALA A 37 -10.86 8.75 4.17
N LEU A 38 -11.24 10.03 4.12
CA LEU A 38 -11.14 11.01 5.21
C LEU A 38 -12.05 10.67 6.39
N VAL A 39 -13.32 10.34 6.11
CA VAL A 39 -14.27 9.95 7.17
C VAL A 39 -13.85 8.64 7.83
N LEU A 40 -13.37 7.67 7.03
CA LEU A 40 -12.83 6.43 7.56
C LEU A 40 -11.57 6.68 8.38
N SER A 41 -10.64 7.52 7.93
CA SER A 41 -9.40 7.80 8.68
C SER A 41 -9.66 8.49 10.02
N GLU A 42 -10.65 9.38 10.11
CA GLU A 42 -11.06 10.00 11.38
C GLU A 42 -11.68 8.99 12.36
N GLU A 43 -12.50 8.05 11.87
CA GLU A 43 -13.04 6.97 12.71
C GLU A 43 -11.96 5.97 13.16
N TYR A 44 -10.97 5.70 12.31
CA TYR A 44 -9.81 4.87 12.63
C TYR A 44 -8.88 5.50 13.66
N ALA A 45 -8.62 6.81 13.57
CA ALA A 45 -7.80 7.54 14.55
C ALA A 45 -8.35 7.41 15.99
N LYS A 46 -9.68 7.27 16.14
CA LYS A 46 -10.33 7.01 17.44
C LYS A 46 -10.09 5.58 17.95
N HIS A 47 -9.89 4.61 17.05
CA HIS A 47 -9.70 3.19 17.36
C HIS A 47 -8.22 2.79 17.54
N ASP A 48 -7.28 3.54 16.94
CA ASP A 48 -5.84 3.31 17.06
C ASP A 48 -5.33 3.37 18.50
N GLY A 49 -5.92 4.23 19.34
CA GLY A 49 -5.58 4.29 20.77
C GLY A 49 -5.92 2.99 21.53
N ALA A 50 -6.90 2.21 21.07
CA ALA A 50 -7.19 0.89 21.64
C ALA A 50 -6.23 -0.18 21.10
N VAL A 51 -5.86 -0.11 19.82
CA VAL A 51 -4.90 -1.04 19.20
C VAL A 51 -3.50 -0.84 19.77
N ALA A 52 -3.01 0.39 19.88
CA ALA A 52 -1.71 0.71 20.48
C ALA A 52 -1.64 0.26 21.96
N ARG A 53 -2.72 0.44 22.73
CA ARG A 53 -2.83 -0.08 24.11
C ARG A 53 -2.86 -1.61 24.17
N ARG A 54 -3.44 -2.29 23.17
CA ARG A 54 -3.37 -3.75 23.07
C ARG A 54 -1.95 -4.21 22.77
N LEU A 55 -1.30 -3.60 21.77
CA LEU A 55 0.06 -3.95 21.34
C LEU A 55 1.11 -3.75 22.43
N SER A 56 1.01 -2.65 23.19
CA SER A 56 1.92 -2.36 24.32
C SER A 56 1.80 -3.34 25.49
N ASN A 57 0.67 -4.05 25.60
CA ASN A 57 0.44 -5.09 26.62
C ASN A 57 0.72 -6.52 26.12
N LEU A 58 1.23 -6.68 24.88
CA LEU A 58 1.56 -8.00 24.35
C LEU A 58 2.91 -8.46 24.92
N ALA A 59 2.87 -9.51 25.75
CA ALA A 59 4.08 -10.17 26.20
C ALA A 59 4.84 -10.76 25.00
N PRO A 60 6.15 -10.50 24.86
CA PRO A 60 6.95 -11.07 23.78
C PRO A 60 6.92 -12.61 23.85
N VAL A 61 6.45 -13.26 22.78
CA VAL A 61 6.59 -14.73 22.66
C VAL A 61 8.06 -15.04 22.32
N PRO A 62 8.78 -15.82 23.15
CA PRO A 62 10.15 -16.23 22.85
C PRO A 62 10.23 -16.81 21.44
N HIS A 63 11.20 -16.36 20.67
CA HIS A 63 11.44 -16.87 19.33
C HIS A 63 12.92 -17.01 19.10
N VAL A 64 13.29 -18.11 18.47
CA VAL A 64 14.61 -18.31 17.91
C VAL A 64 14.55 -17.85 16.46
N PRO A 65 15.25 -16.76 16.08
CA PRO A 65 15.39 -16.37 14.69
C PRO A 65 15.99 -17.54 13.89
N ARG A 66 15.47 -17.77 12.69
CA ARG A 66 16.05 -18.73 11.74
C ARG A 66 16.40 -17.98 10.47
N ILE A 67 17.64 -18.16 10.02
CA ILE A 67 18.07 -17.67 8.71
C ILE A 67 17.78 -18.79 7.71
N ASN A 68 16.90 -18.52 6.75
CA ASN A 68 16.64 -19.46 5.67
C ASN A 68 17.85 -19.46 4.72
N THR A 69 18.59 -20.56 4.66
CA THR A 69 19.75 -20.73 3.77
C THR A 69 19.36 -21.25 2.39
N TYR A 70 18.16 -21.82 2.27
CA TYR A 70 17.58 -22.34 1.03
C TYR A 70 16.08 -22.01 0.97
N ILE A 71 15.49 -22.16 -0.22
CA ILE A 71 14.04 -22.01 -0.39
C ILE A 71 13.36 -23.22 0.28
N PRO A 72 12.51 -23.02 1.29
CA PRO A 72 11.88 -24.12 2.01
C PRO A 72 11.05 -24.99 1.06
N ASN A 73 11.03 -26.30 1.32
CA ASN A 73 10.12 -27.20 0.61
C ASN A 73 8.66 -26.92 1.06
N LEU A 74 7.68 -27.55 0.38
CA LEU A 74 6.27 -27.33 0.68
C LEU A 74 5.87 -27.66 2.12
N ASN A 75 6.48 -28.70 2.71
CA ASN A 75 6.18 -29.11 4.08
C ASN A 75 6.73 -28.09 5.09
N ASP A 76 7.99 -27.69 4.93
CA ASP A 76 8.63 -26.67 5.78
C ASP A 76 7.88 -25.34 5.70
N ALA A 77 7.51 -24.90 4.48
CA ALA A 77 6.73 -23.67 4.28
C ALA A 77 5.34 -23.74 4.94
N SER A 78 4.69 -24.91 4.91
CA SER A 78 3.39 -25.12 5.55
C SER A 78 3.50 -25.07 7.07
N MET A 79 4.54 -25.68 7.64
CA MET A 79 4.83 -25.63 9.08
C MET A 79 5.14 -24.21 9.55
N ASP A 80 5.94 -23.47 8.78
CA ASP A 80 6.24 -22.06 9.07
C ASP A 80 4.99 -21.18 9.00
N HIS A 81 4.11 -21.42 8.03
CA HIS A 81 2.83 -20.73 7.93
C HIS A 81 1.91 -21.04 9.11
N GLN A 82 1.83 -22.30 9.56
CA GLN A 82 1.08 -22.67 10.75
C GLN A 82 1.64 -21.99 12.02
N ARG A 83 2.97 -21.90 12.14
CA ARG A 83 3.62 -21.18 13.23
C ARG A 83 3.30 -19.68 13.22
N LEU A 84 3.22 -19.07 12.04
CA LEU A 84 2.77 -17.68 11.88
C LEU A 84 1.33 -17.52 12.38
N ILE A 85 0.39 -18.36 11.94
CA ILE A 85 -1.02 -18.31 12.36
C ILE A 85 -1.15 -18.45 13.88
N GLN A 86 -0.44 -19.40 14.49
CA GLN A 86 -0.45 -19.57 15.94
C GLN A 86 0.00 -18.31 16.68
N ARG A 87 1.02 -17.61 16.17
CA ARG A 87 1.52 -16.35 16.76
C ARG A 87 0.54 -15.20 16.58
N LEU A 88 -0.08 -15.08 15.41
CA LEU A 88 -1.11 -14.08 15.17
C LEU A 88 -2.28 -14.25 16.14
N ASN A 89 -2.72 -15.50 16.35
CA ASN A 89 -3.82 -15.82 17.28
C ASN A 89 -3.52 -15.42 18.73
N VAL A 90 -2.28 -15.56 19.21
CA VAL A 90 -1.87 -15.11 20.56
C VAL A 90 -2.15 -13.62 20.77
N TYR A 91 -2.09 -12.84 19.70
CA TYR A 91 -2.28 -11.39 19.73
C TYR A 91 -3.66 -10.95 19.24
N GLY A 92 -4.58 -11.88 18.97
CA GLY A 92 -5.88 -11.57 18.38
C GLY A 92 -5.78 -10.97 16.97
N LEU A 93 -4.68 -11.26 16.26
CA LEU A 93 -4.43 -10.84 14.88
C LEU A 93 -4.74 -11.99 13.93
N PHE A 94 -4.92 -11.68 12.66
CA PHE A 94 -5.12 -12.66 11.59
C PHE A 94 -4.44 -12.20 10.30
N GLU A 95 -4.16 -13.13 9.41
CA GLU A 95 -3.59 -12.84 8.09
C GLU A 95 -4.70 -12.42 7.13
N VAL A 96 -4.51 -11.29 6.44
CA VAL A 96 -5.31 -10.88 5.30
C VAL A 96 -4.52 -11.15 4.03
N LYS A 97 -5.03 -12.03 3.17
CA LYS A 97 -4.40 -12.33 1.89
C LYS A 97 -4.71 -11.22 0.88
N VAL A 98 -3.64 -10.65 0.31
CA VAL A 98 -3.72 -9.71 -0.82
C VAL A 98 -3.18 -10.37 -2.08
N SER A 99 -3.49 -9.80 -3.25
CA SER A 99 -2.94 -10.28 -4.52
C SER A 99 -1.41 -10.26 -4.52
N GLY A 100 -0.79 -11.38 -4.91
CA GLY A 100 0.66 -11.52 -5.07
C GLY A 100 1.22 -10.88 -6.34
N ASP A 101 0.73 -9.69 -6.70
CA ASP A 101 1.22 -8.91 -7.84
C ASP A 101 2.30 -7.90 -7.38
N GLY A 102 2.87 -7.15 -8.33
CA GLY A 102 3.82 -6.08 -8.00
C GLY A 102 3.21 -4.88 -7.24
N ASN A 103 1.94 -4.96 -6.82
CA ASN A 103 1.29 -3.97 -5.96
C ASN A 103 1.07 -4.48 -4.53
N CYS A 104 1.43 -5.73 -4.23
CA CYS A 104 1.11 -6.41 -2.97
C CYS A 104 1.45 -5.58 -1.72
N GLN A 105 2.63 -4.93 -1.68
CA GLN A 105 3.03 -4.09 -0.55
C GLN A 105 2.07 -2.91 -0.35
N PHE A 106 1.68 -2.24 -1.43
CA PHE A 106 0.75 -1.10 -1.39
C PHE A 106 -0.68 -1.54 -1.10
N ARG A 107 -1.08 -2.75 -1.53
CA ARG A 107 -2.36 -3.38 -1.17
C ARG A 107 -2.42 -3.72 0.31
N ALA A 108 -1.33 -4.25 0.87
CA ALA A 108 -1.24 -4.54 2.30
C ALA A 108 -1.31 -3.24 3.13
N LEU A 109 -0.59 -2.19 2.73
CA LEU A 109 -0.70 -0.87 3.38
C LEU A 109 -2.11 -0.29 3.27
N SER A 110 -2.73 -0.40 2.09
CA SER A 110 -4.12 0.04 1.86
C SER A 110 -5.10 -0.72 2.76
N ASP A 111 -4.93 -2.03 2.91
CA ASP A 111 -5.74 -2.85 3.82
C ASP A 111 -5.56 -2.42 5.28
N GLN A 112 -4.34 -2.16 5.73
CA GLN A 112 -4.11 -1.72 7.11
C GLN A 112 -4.81 -0.39 7.43
N MET A 113 -4.80 0.56 6.49
CA MET A 113 -5.37 1.91 6.68
C MET A 113 -6.87 2.01 6.37
N PHE A 114 -7.34 1.34 5.33
CA PHE A 114 -8.69 1.50 4.79
C PHE A 114 -9.55 0.23 4.91
N LYS A 115 -9.01 -0.85 5.46
CA LYS A 115 -9.61 -2.21 5.45
C LYS A 115 -10.02 -2.67 4.05
N SER A 116 -9.31 -2.17 3.06
CA SER A 116 -9.54 -2.47 1.65
C SER A 116 -8.23 -2.38 0.90
N PRO A 117 -7.85 -3.40 0.12
CA PRO A 117 -6.66 -3.35 -0.73
C PRO A 117 -6.84 -2.47 -1.98
N GLU A 118 -8.04 -1.93 -2.23
CA GLU A 118 -8.38 -1.25 -3.49
C GLU A 118 -7.77 0.16 -3.62
N HIS A 119 -7.44 0.80 -2.50
CA HIS A 119 -6.82 2.14 -2.51
C HIS A 119 -5.29 2.10 -2.70
N HIS A 120 -4.72 0.95 -3.08
CA HIS A 120 -3.27 0.77 -3.27
C HIS A 120 -2.62 1.77 -4.24
N LYS A 121 -3.36 2.27 -5.24
CA LYS A 121 -2.89 3.30 -6.17
C LYS A 121 -2.66 4.65 -5.46
N HIS A 122 -3.57 5.01 -4.55
CA HIS A 122 -3.47 6.22 -3.74
C HIS A 122 -2.26 6.12 -2.79
N ILE A 123 -2.13 5.00 -2.06
CA ILE A 123 -0.98 4.73 -1.20
C ILE A 123 0.35 4.86 -1.96
N ARG A 124 0.47 4.21 -3.13
CA ARG A 124 1.68 4.31 -3.97
C ARG A 124 1.98 5.77 -4.34
N LYS A 125 0.95 6.55 -4.68
CA LYS A 125 1.12 7.96 -5.07
C LYS A 125 1.69 8.79 -3.91
N GLU A 126 1.17 8.63 -2.70
CA GLU A 126 1.64 9.37 -1.53
C GLU A 126 3.06 8.97 -1.12
N ILE A 127 3.38 7.68 -1.16
CA ILE A 127 4.75 7.20 -0.91
C ILE A 127 5.74 7.77 -1.93
N VAL A 128 5.39 7.72 -3.22
CA VAL A 128 6.26 8.27 -4.28
C VAL A 128 6.40 9.80 -4.16
N LYS A 129 5.37 10.49 -3.68
CA LYS A 129 5.43 11.92 -3.37
C LYS A 129 6.42 12.18 -2.23
N GLN A 130 6.33 11.43 -1.12
CA GLN A 130 7.28 11.49 0.00
C GLN A 130 8.73 11.27 -0.48
N LEU A 131 8.97 10.21 -1.24
CA LEU A 131 10.29 9.90 -1.81
C LEU A 131 10.82 11.04 -2.68
N LYS A 132 9.95 11.72 -3.44
CA LYS A 132 10.36 12.82 -4.30
C LYS A 132 10.68 14.09 -3.51
N GLU A 133 9.86 14.43 -2.53
CA GLU A 133 9.97 15.66 -1.74
C GLU A 133 11.15 15.61 -0.76
N TYR A 134 11.36 14.48 -0.10
CA TYR A 134 12.38 14.30 0.95
C TYR A 134 13.54 13.41 0.50
N ARG A 135 14.04 13.65 -0.72
CA ARG A 135 15.09 12.85 -1.36
C ARG A 135 16.30 12.58 -0.46
N SER A 136 16.78 13.58 0.27
CA SER A 136 17.99 13.50 1.10
C SER A 136 17.90 12.42 2.19
N LEU A 137 16.69 12.07 2.63
CA LEU A 137 16.48 11.03 3.64
C LEU A 137 16.69 9.62 3.08
N TYR A 138 16.45 9.42 1.78
CA TYR A 138 16.35 8.09 1.19
C TYR A 138 17.49 7.77 0.22
N GLU A 139 18.11 8.78 -0.39
CA GLU A 139 19.00 8.55 -1.53
C GLU A 139 20.25 7.73 -1.21
N GLY A 140 20.75 7.80 0.03
CA GLY A 140 21.89 7.01 0.50
C GLY A 140 21.63 5.50 0.54
N TYR A 141 20.36 5.09 0.57
CA TYR A 141 19.95 3.68 0.64
C TYR A 141 19.60 3.08 -0.73
N VAL A 142 19.59 3.92 -1.78
CA VAL A 142 19.23 3.49 -3.14
C VAL A 142 20.49 3.13 -3.93
N PRO A 143 20.69 1.88 -4.38
CA PRO A 143 21.88 1.43 -5.10
C PRO A 143 21.91 1.89 -6.58
N MET A 144 21.16 2.94 -6.93
CA MET A 144 21.07 3.48 -8.28
C MET A 144 20.81 4.98 -8.27
N LYS A 145 20.87 5.63 -9.44
CA LYS A 145 20.50 7.04 -9.57
C LYS A 145 19.09 7.27 -9.00
N TYR A 146 18.97 8.10 -7.98
CA TYR A 146 17.72 8.31 -7.25
C TYR A 146 16.55 8.73 -8.17
N LYS A 147 16.83 9.58 -9.16
CA LYS A 147 15.84 9.99 -10.17
C LYS A 147 15.28 8.83 -10.98
N ARG A 148 16.07 7.76 -11.19
CA ARG A 148 15.61 6.53 -11.84
C ARG A 148 14.73 5.72 -10.88
N TYR A 149 15.14 5.63 -9.61
CA TYR A 149 14.42 4.90 -8.56
C TYR A 149 12.98 5.40 -8.35
N TYR A 150 12.76 6.67 -7.98
CA TYR A 150 11.40 7.13 -7.69
C TYR A 150 10.49 7.14 -8.95
N LYS A 151 11.07 7.32 -10.16
CA LYS A 151 10.34 7.18 -11.43
C LYS A 151 9.91 5.75 -11.70
N LYS A 152 10.76 4.77 -11.37
CA LYS A 152 10.43 3.34 -11.44
C LYS A 152 9.30 3.04 -10.46
N MET A 153 9.42 3.50 -9.22
CA MET A 153 8.45 3.26 -8.14
C MET A 153 7.05 3.84 -8.41
N ARG A 154 6.96 4.88 -9.26
CA ARG A 154 5.69 5.43 -9.73
C ARG A 154 4.87 4.49 -10.61
N LYS A 155 5.49 3.49 -11.25
CA LYS A 155 4.80 2.56 -12.15
C LYS A 155 3.95 1.58 -11.35
N SER A 156 2.71 1.36 -11.80
CA SER A 156 1.87 0.27 -11.26
C SER A 156 2.56 -1.07 -11.52
N GLY A 157 2.49 -1.98 -10.55
CA GLY A 157 3.17 -3.28 -10.60
C GLY A 157 4.68 -3.23 -10.33
N GLU A 158 5.27 -2.06 -10.05
CA GLU A 158 6.63 -2.01 -9.53
C GLU A 158 6.65 -2.45 -8.07
N TRP A 159 7.45 -3.46 -7.75
CA TRP A 159 7.58 -4.01 -6.41
C TRP A 159 8.12 -2.94 -5.45
N GLY A 160 7.46 -2.80 -4.30
CA GLY A 160 7.98 -2.01 -3.20
C GLY A 160 9.15 -2.71 -2.52
N ASP A 161 9.92 -1.95 -1.75
CA ASP A 161 11.07 -2.41 -0.99
C ASP A 161 11.04 -1.85 0.45
N HIS A 162 12.16 -1.92 1.16
CA HIS A 162 12.26 -1.37 2.51
C HIS A 162 12.20 0.17 2.55
N ILE A 163 12.60 0.85 1.46
CA ILE A 163 12.61 2.31 1.38
C ILE A 163 11.18 2.82 1.18
N THR A 164 10.35 2.12 0.40
CA THR A 164 8.92 2.46 0.32
C THR A 164 8.17 2.25 1.63
N LEU A 165 8.55 1.26 2.43
CA LEU A 165 8.01 1.09 3.79
C LEU A 165 8.43 2.22 4.71
N GLN A 166 9.70 2.63 4.68
CA GLN A 166 10.17 3.77 5.46
C GLN A 166 9.47 5.06 5.03
N ALA A 167 9.36 5.31 3.72
CA ALA A 167 8.66 6.48 3.22
C ALA A 167 7.16 6.45 3.55
N ALA A 168 6.52 5.28 3.61
CA ALA A 168 5.16 5.17 4.13
C ALA A 168 5.10 5.61 5.59
N ALA A 169 6.00 5.09 6.43
CA ALA A 169 6.12 5.47 7.83
C ALA A 169 6.26 7.00 8.01
N ASP A 170 7.21 7.59 7.29
CA ASP A 170 7.55 9.02 7.41
C ASP A 170 6.46 9.94 6.84
N LYS A 171 5.66 9.43 5.89
CA LYS A 171 4.52 10.15 5.33
C LYS A 171 3.34 10.21 6.30
N ASP A 172 3.46 9.58 7.47
CA ASP A 172 2.37 9.31 8.41
C ASP A 172 1.24 8.50 7.76
N ILE A 173 1.60 7.55 6.89
CA ILE A 173 0.67 6.51 6.40
C ILE A 173 0.51 5.53 7.56
N ASP A 174 -0.49 5.83 8.40
CA ASP A 174 -0.73 5.36 9.77
C ASP A 174 -0.72 3.82 9.95
N VAL A 175 0.49 3.28 10.11
CA VAL A 175 0.75 2.12 10.99
C VAL A 175 1.86 2.47 12.00
N LEU A 176 2.71 3.47 11.67
CA LEU A 176 3.86 3.87 12.48
C LEU A 176 3.72 5.24 13.16
N SER A 177 2.77 6.12 12.77
CA SER A 177 2.60 7.40 13.50
C SER A 177 2.04 7.17 14.91
N ALA A 178 1.27 6.11 15.15
CA ALA A 178 0.92 5.68 16.51
C ALA A 178 2.16 5.33 17.36
N TYR A 179 3.15 4.64 16.79
CA TYR A 179 4.41 4.31 17.47
C TYR A 179 5.33 5.53 17.61
N SER A 180 5.43 6.38 16.60
CA SER A 180 6.30 7.56 16.59
C SER A 180 5.76 8.66 17.52
N LYS A 181 4.43 8.89 17.53
CA LYS A 181 3.77 9.76 18.51
C LYS A 181 3.89 9.19 19.93
N PHE A 182 3.79 7.87 20.11
CA PHE A 182 4.01 7.22 21.41
C PHE A 182 5.45 7.41 21.92
N MET A 183 6.47 7.16 21.09
CA MET A 183 7.88 7.36 21.47
C MET A 183 8.20 8.83 21.77
N LYS A 184 7.61 9.76 21.01
CA LYS A 184 7.75 11.20 21.28
C LYS A 184 7.11 11.60 22.61
N MET A 185 5.93 11.07 22.90
CA MET A 185 5.20 11.33 24.15
C MET A 185 5.93 10.75 25.38
N VAL A 186 6.56 9.57 25.26
CA VAL A 186 7.37 8.94 26.32
C VAL A 186 8.63 9.77 26.64
N ASN A 187 9.38 10.20 25.63
CA ASN A 187 10.57 11.04 25.85
C ASN A 187 10.25 12.42 26.44
N GLU A 188 9.07 12.98 26.14
CA GLU A 188 8.61 14.23 26.74
C GLU A 188 8.20 14.06 28.21
N THR A 189 7.66 12.89 28.59
CA THR A 189 7.31 12.60 30.00
C THR A 189 8.53 12.31 30.88
N GLU A 190 9.58 11.67 30.35
CA GLU A 190 10.82 11.44 31.09
C GLU A 190 11.60 12.74 31.38
N ASN A 191 11.61 13.70 30.44
CA ASN A 191 12.26 14.99 30.64
C ASN A 191 11.53 15.91 31.63
N LEU A 192 10.20 15.81 31.73
CA LEU A 192 9.42 16.56 32.73
C LEU A 192 9.66 16.03 34.16
N ASN A 193 9.89 14.73 34.32
CA ASN A 193 10.18 14.11 35.62
C ASN A 193 11.65 14.25 36.07
N ALA A 194 12.57 14.57 35.16
CA ALA A 194 13.97 14.82 35.48
C ALA A 194 14.27 16.27 35.92
N THR A 195 13.27 17.16 35.85
CA THR A 195 13.40 18.60 36.17
C THR A 195 12.62 19.01 37.44
N LEU A 196 12.07 18.03 38.16
CA LEU A 196 11.47 18.16 39.51
C LEU A 196 12.34 17.42 40.52
#